data_AF-A0A9J7J2L1-F1
#
_entry.id   AF-A0A9J7J2L1-F1
#
_cell.length_a   1.000
_cell.length_b   1.000
_cell.length_c   1.000
_cell.angle_alpha   90.00
_cell.angle_beta   90.00
_cell.angle_gamma   90.00
#
_symmetry.space_group_name_H-M   'P 1'
#
loop_
_entity.id
_entity.type
_entity.pdbx_description
1 polymer ?
#
loop_
_entity_poly.entity_id
_entity_poly.type
_entity_poly.pdbx_seq_one_letter_code
_entity_poly.pdbx_strand_id
1 'polypeptide(L)'
;MARPTHLVLLLVTLGVVHTSQGHARSFTRCQLSRELLRYNFPRSMIPNWVCLIEHASGRTTDKVTNHNNSYTSYGLFQINNKDWCKKGRKGGHCNIKCEDLLNEDLADDVRCAKRIYDRVGFKAWPTSFSYCKENSLPDLSRC
;
A
#
# COMPACT_ATOMS: atom_id res chain seq x y z
N MET A 1 17.23 66.87 3.02
CA MET A 1 17.60 65.85 2.01
C MET A 1 18.49 64.84 2.74
N ALA A 2 18.27 63.52 2.81
CA ALA A 2 17.25 62.59 2.35
C ALA A 2 17.19 61.43 3.39
N ARG A 3 16.01 60.86 3.64
CA ARG A 3 15.84 59.71 4.54
C ARG A 3 16.29 58.42 3.82
N PRO A 4 17.04 57.51 4.46
CA PRO A 4 17.27 56.19 3.89
C PRO A 4 15.96 55.40 4.00
N THR A 5 15.36 55.14 2.84
CA THR A 5 14.19 54.28 2.65
C THR A 5 14.47 52.86 3.15
N HIS A 6 13.61 52.35 4.03
CA HIS A 6 13.62 50.96 4.48
C HIS A 6 13.54 50.01 3.27
N LEU A 7 14.62 49.26 3.05
CA LEU A 7 14.65 48.17 2.07
C LEU A 7 13.83 47.00 2.65
N VAL A 8 12.55 46.94 2.34
CA VAL A 8 11.70 45.79 2.68
C VAL A 8 12.02 44.68 1.67
N LEU A 9 12.89 43.75 2.04
CA LEU A 9 13.08 42.51 1.29
C LEU A 9 11.84 41.62 1.47
N LEU A 10 10.92 41.64 0.51
CA LEU A 10 9.85 40.65 0.40
C LEU A 10 10.46 39.33 -0.10
N LEU A 11 10.86 38.46 0.83
CA LEU A 11 11.19 37.06 0.55
C LEU A 11 9.88 36.30 0.29
N VAL A 12 9.46 36.26 -0.98
CA VAL A 12 8.38 35.37 -1.43
C VAL A 12 8.94 33.94 -1.42
N THR A 13 8.76 33.22 -0.32
CA THR A 13 9.06 31.79 -0.26
C THR A 13 8.06 31.05 -1.15
N LEU A 14 8.50 30.67 -2.35
CA LEU A 14 7.76 29.79 -3.24
C LEU A 14 7.70 28.41 -2.58
N GLY A 15 6.66 28.17 -1.79
CA GLY A 15 6.40 26.86 -1.19
C GLY A 15 6.13 25.87 -2.31
N VAL A 16 7.10 25.02 -2.63
CA VAL A 16 6.91 23.89 -3.55
C VAL A 16 5.94 22.93 -2.86
N VAL A 17 4.66 23.03 -3.22
CA VAL A 17 3.67 22.02 -2.88
C VAL A 17 4.02 20.81 -3.73
N HIS A 18 4.80 19.86 -3.17
CA HIS A 18 5.00 18.56 -3.79
C HIS A 18 3.66 17.83 -3.81
N THR A 19 2.91 18.00 -4.88
CA THR A 19 1.81 17.10 -5.20
C THR A 19 2.44 15.78 -5.62
N SER A 20 2.54 14.84 -4.67
CA SER A 20 2.86 13.46 -4.99
C SER A 20 1.72 12.91 -5.84
N GLN A 21 1.82 13.05 -7.16
CA GLN A 21 1.04 12.23 -8.09
C GLN A 21 1.50 10.80 -7.85
N GLY A 22 0.79 10.07 -6.99
CA GLY A 22 1.02 8.65 -6.80
C GLY A 22 0.68 7.96 -8.11
N HIS A 23 1.70 7.63 -8.89
CA HIS A 23 1.53 6.76 -10.05
C HIS A 23 1.17 5.36 -9.56
N ALA A 24 0.29 4.69 -10.29
CA ALA A 24 -0.06 3.29 -10.03
C ALA A 24 1.11 2.40 -10.48
N ARG A 25 1.54 1.46 -9.63
CA ARG A 25 2.58 0.48 -9.97
C ARG A 25 1.97 -0.91 -10.11
N SER A 26 2.16 -1.51 -11.29
CA SER A 26 1.82 -2.92 -11.54
C SER A 26 3.07 -3.79 -11.56
N PHE A 27 3.04 -4.92 -10.85
CA PHE A 27 4.18 -5.82 -10.73
C PHE A 27 3.99 -7.10 -11.54
N THR A 28 5.07 -7.60 -12.15
CA THR A 28 5.19 -9.02 -12.50
C THR A 28 5.37 -9.88 -11.24
N ARG A 29 5.16 -11.20 -11.32
CA ARG A 29 5.42 -12.14 -10.20
C ARG A 29 6.83 -12.01 -9.65
N CYS A 30 7.84 -11.92 -10.52
CA CYS A 30 9.24 -11.82 -10.08
C CYS A 30 9.61 -10.44 -9.52
N GLN A 31 9.02 -9.35 -10.04
CA GLN A 31 9.21 -8.05 -9.42
C GLN A 31 8.57 -8.01 -8.03
N LEU A 32 7.34 -8.53 -7.90
CA LEU A 32 6.65 -8.61 -6.61
C LEU A 32 7.41 -9.47 -5.61
N SER A 33 7.88 -10.66 -6.00
CA SER A 33 8.63 -11.54 -5.10
C SER A 33 9.90 -10.89 -4.58
N ARG A 34 10.67 -10.21 -5.45
CA ARG A 34 11.88 -9.46 -5.07
C ARG A 34 11.55 -8.28 -4.16
N GLU A 35 10.46 -7.58 -4.41
CA GLU A 35 10.05 -6.45 -3.58
C GLU A 35 9.65 -6.92 -2.17
N LEU A 36 8.88 -8.00 -2.07
CA LEU A 36 8.54 -8.61 -0.78
C LEU A 36 9.78 -9.09 -0.02
N LEU A 37 10.79 -9.62 -0.71
CA LEU A 37 12.07 -9.99 -0.09
C LEU A 37 12.82 -8.76 0.44
N ARG A 38 12.87 -7.66 -0.32
CA ARG A 38 13.47 -6.38 0.13
C ARG A 38 12.79 -5.85 1.38
N TYR A 39 11.50 -6.06 1.49
CA TYR A 39 10.70 -5.72 2.66
C TYR A 39 10.76 -6.76 3.80
N ASN A 40 11.68 -7.73 3.72
CA ASN A 40 11.90 -8.75 4.75
C ASN A 40 10.67 -9.63 5.02
N PHE A 41 9.94 -10.03 3.98
CA PHE A 41 9.03 -11.16 4.10
C PHE A 41 9.84 -12.48 4.10
N PRO A 42 9.49 -13.46 4.96
CA PRO A 42 10.17 -14.75 4.97
C PRO A 42 10.10 -15.45 3.61
N ARG A 43 11.25 -15.92 3.10
CA ARG A 43 11.36 -16.59 1.79
C ARG A 43 10.33 -17.70 1.59
N SER A 44 10.11 -18.52 2.62
CA SER A 44 9.13 -19.61 2.61
C SER A 44 7.68 -19.16 2.44
N MET A 45 7.35 -17.90 2.77
CA MET A 45 6.01 -17.34 2.64
C MET A 45 5.79 -16.53 1.37
N ILE A 46 6.84 -16.24 0.59
CA ILE A 46 6.74 -15.42 -0.62
C ILE A 46 5.71 -15.97 -1.62
N PRO A 47 5.66 -17.29 -1.95
CA PRO A 47 4.64 -17.79 -2.87
C PRO A 47 3.21 -17.57 -2.38
N ASN A 48 2.97 -17.69 -1.06
CA ASN A 48 1.66 -17.42 -0.45
C ASN A 48 1.26 -15.95 -0.61
N TRP A 49 2.17 -15.02 -0.29
CA TRP A 49 1.93 -13.59 -0.45
C TRP A 49 1.72 -13.18 -1.91
N VAL A 50 2.52 -13.72 -2.84
CA VAL A 50 2.35 -13.45 -4.28
C VAL A 50 0.98 -13.95 -4.76
N CYS A 51 0.57 -15.17 -4.39
CA CYS A 51 -0.76 -15.67 -4.74
C CYS A 51 -1.87 -14.77 -4.19
N LEU A 52 -1.78 -14.40 -2.90
CA LEU A 52 -2.78 -13.59 -2.23
C LEU A 52 -2.93 -12.22 -2.88
N ILE A 53 -1.82 -11.52 -3.12
CA ILE A 53 -1.78 -10.21 -3.76
C ILE A 53 -2.28 -10.29 -5.20
N GLU A 54 -1.87 -11.31 -5.96
CA GLU A 54 -2.29 -11.48 -7.35
C GLU A 54 -3.80 -11.67 -7.46
N HIS A 55 -4.40 -12.49 -6.59
CA HIS A 55 -5.85 -12.68 -6.57
C HIS A 55 -6.59 -11.45 -5.99
N ALA A 56 -6.01 -10.76 -5.01
CA ALA A 56 -6.66 -9.63 -4.33
C ALA A 56 -6.67 -8.36 -5.20
N SER A 57 -5.53 -8.00 -5.78
CA SER A 57 -5.37 -6.72 -6.48
C SER A 57 -4.96 -6.86 -7.94
N GLY A 58 -4.59 -8.05 -8.41
CA GLY A 58 -3.94 -8.19 -9.72
C GLY A 58 -2.49 -7.71 -9.72
N ARG A 59 -1.88 -7.53 -8.54
CA ARG A 59 -0.51 -7.00 -8.33
C ARG A 59 -0.35 -5.53 -8.72
N THR A 60 -1.40 -4.73 -8.58
CA THR A 60 -1.33 -3.27 -8.77
C THR A 60 -1.54 -2.51 -7.47
N THR A 61 -0.85 -1.38 -7.28
CA THR A 61 -0.93 -0.55 -6.08
C THR A 61 -2.14 0.37 -6.04
N ASP A 62 -2.85 0.58 -7.15
CA ASP A 62 -3.98 1.52 -7.24
C ASP A 62 -5.35 0.85 -7.10
N LYS A 63 -5.39 -0.46 -6.82
CA LYS A 63 -6.66 -1.19 -6.76
C LYS A 63 -7.50 -0.71 -5.57
N VAL A 64 -8.70 -0.22 -5.87
CA VAL A 64 -9.74 0.08 -4.89
C VAL A 64 -10.94 -0.84 -5.14
N THR A 65 -11.36 -1.57 -4.11
CA THR A 65 -12.51 -2.48 -4.18
C THR A 65 -13.57 -2.08 -3.17
N ASN A 66 -14.77 -1.74 -3.65
CA ASN A 66 -15.94 -1.48 -2.82
C ASN A 66 -16.68 -2.80 -2.55
N HIS A 67 -16.90 -3.14 -1.28
CA HIS A 67 -17.62 -4.34 -0.87
C HIS A 67 -19.07 -3.99 -0.52
N ASN A 68 -19.89 -3.73 -1.56
CA ASN A 68 -21.33 -3.44 -1.46
C ASN A 68 -21.67 -2.42 -0.38
N ASN A 69 -20.95 -1.29 -0.35
CA ASN A 69 -21.10 -0.19 0.60
C ASN A 69 -20.85 -0.55 2.09
N SER A 70 -20.37 -1.75 2.40
CA SER A 70 -20.00 -2.12 3.78
C SER A 70 -18.64 -1.55 4.17
N TYR A 71 -17.65 -1.73 3.30
CA TYR A 71 -16.30 -1.20 3.47
C TYR A 71 -15.58 -1.14 2.12
N THR A 72 -14.42 -0.50 2.11
CA THR A 72 -13.56 -0.41 0.92
C THR A 72 -12.17 -0.93 1.26
N SER A 73 -11.59 -1.68 0.32
CA SER A 73 -10.24 -2.23 0.40
C SER A 73 -9.33 -1.50 -0.59
N TYR A 74 -8.09 -1.25 -0.19
CA TYR A 74 -7.16 -0.35 -0.86
C TYR A 74 -5.81 -1.03 -1.11
N GLY A 75 -5.19 -0.67 -2.22
CA GLY A 75 -3.78 -0.91 -2.45
C GLY A 75 -3.43 -2.33 -2.86
N LEU A 76 -2.13 -2.58 -2.93
CA LEU A 76 -1.55 -3.85 -3.36
C LEU A 76 -2.08 -5.03 -2.51
N PHE A 77 -2.21 -4.81 -1.21
CA PHE A 77 -2.65 -5.82 -0.25
C PHE A 77 -4.16 -5.79 0.02
N GLN A 78 -4.96 -4.93 -0.64
CA GLN A 78 -6.40 -4.80 -0.38
C GLN A 78 -6.73 -4.66 1.12
N ILE A 79 -6.09 -3.69 1.78
CA ILE A 79 -6.30 -3.38 3.20
C ILE A 79 -7.59 -2.59 3.36
N ASN A 80 -8.46 -2.99 4.28
CA ASN A 80 -9.79 -2.40 4.41
C ASN A 80 -9.88 -1.19 5.37
N ASN A 81 -10.80 -0.28 5.08
CA ASN A 81 -11.09 0.90 5.91
C ASN A 81 -12.05 0.65 7.09
N LYS A 82 -12.58 -0.57 7.20
CA LYS A 82 -13.42 -0.98 8.34
C LYS A 82 -12.56 -0.97 9.60
N ASP A 83 -11.43 -1.66 9.53
CA ASP A 83 -10.59 -1.96 10.71
C ASP A 83 -9.18 -1.35 10.64
N TRP A 84 -8.56 -1.27 9.46
CA TRP A 84 -7.10 -1.10 9.38
C TRP A 84 -6.64 0.31 9.02
N CYS A 85 -7.31 0.98 8.08
CA CYS A 85 -7.05 2.37 7.71
C CYS A 85 -8.32 3.23 7.86
N LYS A 86 -8.22 4.56 7.71
CA LYS A 86 -9.39 5.44 7.56
C LYS A 86 -9.31 6.32 6.31
N LYS A 87 -10.46 6.50 5.66
CA LYS A 87 -10.58 7.33 4.45
C LYS A 87 -10.46 8.81 4.83
N GLY A 88 -9.65 9.57 4.10
CA GLY A 88 -9.48 11.02 4.25
C GLY A 88 -8.71 11.49 5.50
N ARG A 89 -8.45 10.62 6.49
CA ARG A 89 -7.72 10.95 7.72
C ARG A 89 -7.02 9.71 8.28
N LYS A 90 -5.97 9.92 9.08
CA LYS A 90 -5.29 8.81 9.76
C LYS A 90 -6.24 8.13 10.75
N GLY A 91 -6.16 6.81 10.83
CA GLY A 91 -6.92 6.02 11.79
C GLY A 91 -6.87 4.52 11.48
N GLY A 92 -7.76 3.77 12.13
CA GLY A 92 -7.74 2.30 12.08
C GLY A 92 -6.53 1.73 12.83
N HIS A 93 -6.41 0.41 12.85
CA HIS A 93 -5.33 -0.27 13.57
C HIS A 93 -3.93 -0.02 13.00
N CYS A 94 -3.80 0.47 11.77
CA CYS A 94 -2.52 0.89 11.18
C CYS A 94 -2.22 2.38 11.37
N ASN A 95 -3.21 3.19 11.79
CA ASN A 95 -3.08 4.64 11.98
C ASN A 95 -2.56 5.40 10.73
N ILE A 96 -3.11 5.05 9.57
CA ILE A 96 -2.75 5.63 8.25
C ILE A 96 -4.00 6.12 7.52
N LYS A 97 -3.83 7.00 6.52
CA LYS A 97 -4.91 7.29 5.58
C LYS A 97 -4.99 6.13 4.58
N CYS A 98 -6.20 5.72 4.18
CA CYS A 98 -6.34 4.65 3.19
C CYS A 98 -5.77 5.03 1.82
N GLU A 99 -5.75 6.33 1.51
CA GLU A 99 -5.20 6.87 0.28
C GLU A 99 -3.67 6.77 0.23
N ASP A 100 -2.99 6.68 1.39
CA ASP A 100 -1.55 6.48 1.45
C ASP A 100 -1.17 5.10 0.86
N LEU A 101 -2.08 4.11 0.90
CA LEU A 101 -1.88 2.76 0.34
C LEU A 101 -1.99 2.68 -1.20
N LEU A 102 -2.21 3.79 -1.89
CA LEU A 102 -2.47 3.83 -3.35
C LEU A 102 -1.29 4.37 -4.15
N ASN A 103 -0.08 4.38 -3.57
CA ASN A 103 1.10 4.95 -4.20
C ASN A 103 2.16 3.86 -4.53
N GLU A 104 3.33 4.24 -5.05
CA GLU A 104 4.37 3.29 -5.46
C GLU A 104 5.29 2.84 -4.32
N ASP A 105 5.40 3.63 -3.25
CA ASP A 105 6.11 3.32 -2.01
C ASP A 105 5.24 2.41 -1.14
N LEU A 106 5.68 1.16 -1.00
CA LEU A 106 4.97 0.13 -0.24
C LEU A 106 5.33 0.12 1.25
N ALA A 107 6.10 1.08 1.77
CA ALA A 107 6.62 0.99 3.12
C ALA A 107 5.51 0.98 4.19
N ASP A 108 4.45 1.75 4.03
CA ASP A 108 3.27 1.74 4.90
C ASP A 108 2.33 0.57 4.61
N ASP A 109 2.11 0.23 3.33
CA ASP A 109 1.41 -0.99 2.89
C ASP A 109 1.92 -2.24 3.58
N VAL A 110 3.23 -2.49 3.45
CA VAL A 110 3.91 -3.66 4.00
C VAL A 110 3.81 -3.69 5.51
N ARG A 111 4.02 -2.55 6.17
CA ARG A 111 3.96 -2.46 7.63
C ARG A 111 2.57 -2.81 8.14
N CYS A 112 1.53 -2.32 7.45
CA CYS A 112 0.16 -2.62 7.79
C CYS A 112 -0.19 -4.08 7.48
N ALA A 113 0.17 -4.61 6.30
CA ALA A 113 -0.06 -6.00 5.92
C ALA A 113 0.60 -7.00 6.88
N LYS A 114 1.83 -6.74 7.31
CA LYS A 114 2.51 -7.54 8.34
C LYS A 114 1.77 -7.49 9.67
N ARG A 115 1.36 -6.31 10.13
CA ARG A 115 0.54 -6.17 11.36
C ARG A 115 -0.78 -6.94 11.28
N ILE A 116 -1.43 -6.95 10.12
CA ILE A 116 -2.66 -7.73 9.88
C ILE A 116 -2.36 -9.21 9.99
N TYR A 117 -1.30 -9.67 9.31
CA TYR A 117 -0.87 -11.06 9.34
C TYR A 117 -0.52 -11.52 10.76
N ASP A 118 0.20 -10.72 11.53
CA ASP A 118 0.57 -11.05 12.91
C ASP A 118 -0.65 -11.20 13.83
N ARG A 119 -1.75 -10.48 13.53
CA ARG A 119 -2.98 -10.51 14.34
C ARG A 119 -4.01 -11.56 13.89
N VAL A 120 -4.16 -11.76 12.59
CA VAL A 120 -5.27 -12.52 11.99
C VAL A 120 -4.78 -13.63 11.06
N GLY A 121 -3.52 -13.56 10.63
CA GLY A 121 -2.98 -14.40 9.57
C GLY A 121 -3.62 -14.11 8.21
N PHE A 122 -3.45 -15.04 7.27
CA PHE A 122 -4.02 -14.89 5.92
C PHE A 122 -5.55 -14.86 5.88
N LYS A 123 -6.24 -15.27 6.95
CA LYS A 123 -7.71 -15.22 7.04
C LYS A 123 -8.29 -13.80 6.96
N ALA A 124 -7.47 -12.76 7.14
CA ALA A 124 -7.88 -11.38 6.88
C ALA A 124 -8.24 -11.10 5.41
N TRP A 125 -7.80 -11.96 4.48
CA TRP A 125 -8.11 -11.89 3.05
C TRP A 125 -8.87 -13.14 2.61
N PRO A 126 -10.14 -13.33 3.04
CA PRO A 126 -10.82 -14.62 2.97
C PRO A 126 -10.92 -15.16 1.53
N THR A 127 -11.31 -14.34 0.56
CA THR A 127 -11.46 -14.79 -0.83
C THR A 127 -10.13 -15.23 -1.44
N SER A 128 -9.10 -14.40 -1.35
CA SER A 128 -7.77 -14.73 -1.87
C SER A 128 -7.12 -15.88 -1.11
N PHE A 129 -7.33 -15.96 0.21
CA PHE A 129 -6.81 -17.06 1.02
C PHE A 129 -7.44 -18.40 0.66
N SER A 130 -8.76 -18.46 0.49
CA SER A 130 -9.44 -19.68 0.02
C SER A 130 -8.93 -20.09 -1.36
N TYR A 131 -8.85 -19.13 -2.30
CA TYR A 131 -8.31 -19.40 -3.64
C TYR A 131 -6.89 -20.01 -3.59
N CYS A 132 -5.99 -19.42 -2.80
CA CYS A 132 -4.60 -19.87 -2.71
C CYS A 132 -4.42 -21.19 -1.94
N LYS A 133 -5.43 -21.64 -1.19
CA LYS A 133 -5.45 -22.97 -0.57
C LYS A 133 -5.90 -24.06 -1.53
N GLU A 134 -6.78 -23.73 -2.46
CA GLU A 134 -7.36 -24.68 -3.41
C GLU A 134 -6.53 -24.82 -4.70
N ASN A 135 -5.65 -23.85 -4.96
CA ASN A 135 -4.82 -23.82 -6.16
C ASN A 135 -3.34 -23.98 -5.78
N SER A 136 -2.54 -24.45 -6.76
CA SER A 136 -1.10 -24.47 -6.61
C SER A 136 -0.56 -23.04 -6.48
N LEU A 137 0.35 -22.84 -5.52
CA LEU A 137 1.05 -21.57 -5.37
C LEU A 137 1.87 -21.25 -6.63
N PRO A 138 2.09 -19.97 -6.96
CA PRO A 138 2.86 -19.58 -8.12
C PRO A 138 4.27 -20.16 -8.05
N ASP A 139 4.72 -20.77 -9.14
CA ASP A 139 6.13 -21.15 -9.30
C ASP A 139 6.98 -19.89 -9.48
N LEU A 140 7.88 -19.67 -8.51
CA LEU A 140 8.81 -18.54 -8.47
C LEU A 140 10.26 -18.99 -8.63
N SER A 141 10.51 -20.25 -9.01
CA SER A 141 11.87 -20.81 -9.17
C SER A 141 12.69 -20.10 -10.25
N ARG A 142 12.03 -19.43 -11.20
CA ARG A 142 12.64 -18.66 -12.28
C ARG A 142 12.77 -17.16 -11.97
N CYS A 143 12.44 -16.75 -10.74
CA CYS A 143 12.64 -15.40 -10.23
C CYS A 143 13.96 -15.34 -9.45
#